data_AF-A0A080MC77-F1
#
_entry.id   AF-A0A080MC77-F1
#
_cell.length_a   1.000
_cell.length_b   1.000
_cell.length_c   1.000
_cell.angle_alpha   90.00
_cell.angle_beta   90.00
_cell.angle_gamma   90.00
#
_symmetry.space_group_name_H-M   'P 1'
#
loop_
_entity.id
_entity.type
_entity.pdbx_description
1 polymer ?
#
loop_
_entity_poly.entity_id
_entity_poly.type
_entity_poly.pdbx_seq_one_letter_code
_entity_poly.pdbx_strand_id
1 'polypeptide(L)' 'MKQNITLSLDAGTLQRARELAARQNVSVSRFLAADLAEQVDSDLRYQQAKRQAIGWLQDSALELGGRYLSRDDAHAR' A
#
# COMPACT_ATOMS: atom_id res chain seq x y z
N MET A 1 14.49 -12.90 -11.52
CA MET A 1 13.83 -13.98 -12.31
C MET A 1 12.33 -13.89 -12.10
N LYS A 2 11.52 -14.17 -13.13
CA LYS A 2 10.06 -14.29 -12.97
C LYS A 2 9.70 -15.75 -12.69
N GLN A 3 8.77 -15.98 -11.77
CA GLN A 3 8.23 -17.31 -11.45
C GLN A 3 6.77 -17.38 -11.86
N ASN A 4 6.36 -18.51 -12.45
CA ASN A 4 4.99 -18.72 -12.88
C ASN A 4 4.21 -19.45 -11.79
N ILE A 5 2.96 -19.02 -11.57
CA ILE A 5 2.03 -19.65 -10.65
C ILE A 5 0.76 -20.05 -11.40
N THR A 6 0.18 -21.19 -11.03
CA THR A 6 -1.13 -21.63 -11.52
C THR A 6 -2.19 -21.26 -10.50
N LEU A 7 -3.26 -20.60 -10.96
CA LEU A 7 -4.36 -20.15 -10.12
C LEU A 7 -5.66 -20.85 -10.53
N SER A 8 -6.37 -21.39 -9.55
CA SER A 8 -7.73 -21.91 -9.73
C SER A 8 -8.73 -20.81 -9.37
N LEU A 9 -9.52 -20.38 -10.35
CA LEU A 9 -10.56 -19.37 -10.20
C LEU A 9 -11.88 -19.96 -10.67
N ASP A 10 -13.00 -19.57 -10.05
CA ASP A 10 -14.32 -19.92 -10.58
C ASP A 10 -14.58 -19.21 -11.91
N ALA A 11 -15.46 -19.80 -12.72
CA ALA A 11 -15.75 -19.30 -14.06
C ALA A 11 -16.31 -17.87 -14.07
N GLY A 12 -17.10 -17.50 -13.04
CA GLY A 12 -17.70 -16.17 -12.92
C GLY A 12 -16.66 -15.10 -12.62
N THR A 13 -15.76 -15.37 -11.67
CA THR A 13 -14.64 -14.48 -11.35
C THR A 13 -13.71 -14.33 -12.55
N LEU A 14 -13.38 -15.41 -13.25
CA LEU A 14 -12.52 -15.35 -14.43
C LEU A 14 -13.15 -14.54 -15.57
N GLN A 15 -14.47 -14.63 -15.76
CA GLN A 15 -15.20 -13.84 -16.74
C GLN A 15 -15.12 -12.33 -16.43
N ARG A 16 -15.39 -11.95 -15.19
CA ARG A 16 -15.28 -10.54 -14.75
C ARG A 16 -13.84 -10.03 -14.82
N ALA A 17 -12.86 -10.86 -14.47
CA ALA A 17 -11.44 -10.51 -14.59
C ALA A 17 -11.05 -10.24 -16.05
N ARG A 18 -11.57 -11.02 -17.02
CA ARG A 18 -11.38 -10.76 -18.45
C ARG A 18 -11.95 -9.41 -18.86
N GLU A 19 -13.18 -9.10 -18.46
CA GLU A 19 -13.82 -7.82 -18.77
C GLU A 19 -13.03 -6.64 -18.19
N LEU A 20 -12.57 -6.76 -16.93
CA LEU A 20 -11.79 -5.73 -16.26
C LEU A 20 -10.41 -5.51 -16.90
N ALA A 21 -9.73 -6.60 -17.28
CA ALA A 21 -8.45 -6.53 -17.97
C ALA A 21 -8.61 -5.93 -19.39
N ALA A 22 -9.68 -6.28 -20.09
CA ALA A 22 -9.99 -5.74 -21.41
C ALA A 22 -10.25 -4.22 -21.38
N ARG A 23 -10.99 -3.72 -20.37
CA ARG A 23 -11.20 -2.26 -20.17
C ARG A 23 -9.89 -1.49 -20.02
N GLN A 24 -8.84 -2.15 -19.53
CA GLN A 24 -7.51 -1.58 -19.32
C GLN A 24 -6.51 -1.95 -20.43
N ASN A 25 -6.97 -2.60 -21.51
CA ASN A 25 -6.12 -3.08 -22.63
C ASN A 25 -4.93 -3.96 -22.19
N VAL A 26 -5.14 -4.82 -21.19
CA VAL A 26 -4.13 -5.77 -20.68
C VAL A 26 -4.66 -7.20 -20.65
N SER A 27 -3.75 -8.18 -20.62
CA SER A 27 -4.13 -9.58 -20.38
C SER A 27 -4.53 -9.80 -18.91
N VAL A 28 -5.34 -10.84 -18.65
CA VAL A 28 -5.70 -11.23 -17.27
C VAL A 28 -4.47 -11.53 -16.43
N SER A 29 -3.46 -12.22 -16.99
CA SER A 29 -2.21 -12.51 -16.29
C SER A 29 -1.44 -11.25 -15.91
N ARG A 30 -1.36 -10.26 -16.82
CA ARG A 30 -0.71 -8.98 -16.55
C ARG A 30 -1.49 -8.16 -15.54
N PHE A 31 -2.81 -8.16 -15.63
CA PHE A 31 -3.70 -7.51 -14.66
C PHE A 31 -3.49 -8.06 -13.25
N LEU A 32 -3.57 -9.38 -13.08
CA LEU A 32 -3.38 -10.04 -11.77
C LEU A 32 -1.96 -9.85 -11.23
N ALA A 33 -0.95 -9.90 -12.09
CA ALA A 33 0.44 -9.67 -11.67
C ALA A 33 0.66 -8.22 -11.19
N ALA A 34 0.01 -7.24 -11.83
CA ALA A 34 0.09 -5.84 -11.42
C ALA A 34 -0.62 -5.60 -10.09
N ASP A 35 -1.84 -6.12 -9.93
CA ASP A 35 -2.63 -6.03 -8.69
C ASP A 35 -1.88 -6.64 -7.50
N LEU A 36 -1.32 -7.85 -7.68
CA LEU A 36 -0.51 -8.50 -6.64
C LEU A 36 0.75 -7.69 -6.30
N ALA A 37 1.42 -7.13 -7.31
CA ALA A 37 2.61 -6.31 -7.09
C ALA A 37 2.28 -5.04 -6.30
N GLU A 38 1.15 -4.39 -6.60
CA GLU A 38 0.69 -3.20 -5.87
C GLU A 38 0.35 -3.52 -4.41
N GLN A 39 -0.35 -4.64 -4.16
CA GLN A 39 -0.68 -5.09 -2.80
C GLN A 39 0.58 -5.36 -1.98
N VAL A 40 1.54 -6.09 -2.54
CA VAL A 40 2.82 -6.39 -1.87
C VAL A 40 3.61 -5.11 -1.60
N ASP A 41 3.72 -4.23 -2.59
CA ASP A 41 4.44 -2.96 -2.45
C ASP A 41 3.80 -2.05 -1.39
N SER A 42 2.46 -2.00 -1.35
CA SER A 42 1.73 -1.26 -0.32
C SER A 42 2.00 -1.80 1.09
N ASP A 43 1.98 -3.12 1.28
CA ASP A 43 2.32 -3.72 2.58
C ASP A 43 3.78 -3.42 2.96
N LEU A 44 4.73 -3.60 2.04
CA LEU A 44 6.14 -3.32 2.29
C LEU A 44 6.37 -1.86 2.72
N ARG A 45 5.74 -0.91 2.01
CA ARG A 45 5.76 0.51 2.37
C ARG A 45 5.23 0.75 3.77
N TYR A 46 4.11 0.13 4.12
CA TYR A 46 3.53 0.23 5.46
C TYR A 46 4.47 -0.36 6.53
N GLN A 47 4.99 -1.57 6.33
CA GLN A 47 5.89 -2.22 7.29
C GLN A 47 7.19 -1.43 7.49
N GLN A 48 7.72 -0.82 6.42
CA GLN A 48 8.88 0.06 6.52
C GLN A 48 8.56 1.32 7.34
N ALA A 49 7.48 2.02 7.02
CA ALA A 49 7.06 3.21 7.76
C ALA A 49 6.82 2.90 9.24
N LYS A 50 6.16 1.76 9.53
CA LYS A 50 5.95 1.27 10.89
C LYS A 50 7.26 1.04 11.63
N ARG A 51 8.21 0.33 11.02
CA ARG A 51 9.53 0.08 11.63
C ARG A 51 10.27 1.38 11.91
N GLN A 52 10.24 2.34 10.99
CA GLN A 52 10.87 3.65 11.18
C GLN A 52 10.22 4.42 12.34
N ALA A 53 8.88 4.48 12.37
CA ALA A 53 8.16 5.17 13.43
C ALA A 53 8.44 4.56 14.81
N ILE A 54 8.46 3.23 14.92
CA ILE A 54 8.81 2.55 16.17
C ILE A 54 10.28 2.80 16.54
N GLY A 55 11.19 2.76 15.57
CA GLY A 55 12.60 3.07 15.78
C GLY A 55 12.81 4.48 16.34
N TRP A 56 12.13 5.49 15.79
CA TRP A 56 12.17 6.85 16.33
C TRP A 56 11.71 6.94 17.78
N LEU A 57 10.67 6.20 18.15
CA LEU A 57 10.17 6.15 19.53
C LEU A 57 11.14 5.44 20.49
N GLN A 58 11.91 4.47 19.98
CA GLN A 58 12.86 3.69 20.78
C GLN A 58 14.21 4.42 20.93
N ASP A 59 14.71 5.00 19.84
CA ASP A 59 16.05 5.59 19.76
C ASP A 59 16.09 7.05 20.27
N SER A 60 14.95 7.74 20.27
CA SER A 60 14.84 9.10 20.80
C SER A 60 13.70 9.22 21.80
N ALA A 61 13.98 9.74 22.99
CA ALA A 61 12.95 10.45 23.72
C ALA A 61 12.54 11.59 22.79
N LEU A 62 11.32 11.55 22.24
CA LEU A 62 10.85 12.60 21.36
C LEU A 62 10.99 13.93 22.14
N GLU A 63 12.02 14.72 21.82
CA GLU A 63 12.22 16.06 22.38
C GLU A 63 11.21 16.98 21.69
N LEU A 64 9.91 16.70 21.90
CA LEU A 64 8.77 17.47 21.42
C LEU A 64 8.68 18.84 22.10
N GLY A 65 9.80 19.35 22.64
CA GLY A 65 9.90 20.60 23.35
C GLY A 65 9.13 21.70 22.63
N GLY A 66 8.44 22.52 23.42
CA GLY A 66 7.54 23.54 22.90
C GLY A 66 6.36 23.75 23.84
N ARG A 67 5.73 24.92 23.74
CA ARG A 67 4.44 25.17 24.38
C ARG A 67 3.36 24.65 23.44
N TYR A 68 2.37 23.92 23.97
CA TYR A 68 1.15 23.64 23.20
C TYR A 68 0.59 24.97 22.66
N LEU A 69 0.38 25.04 21.35
CA LEU A 69 -0.30 26.18 20.73
C LEU A 69 -1.74 26.21 21.26
N SER A 70 -2.23 27.40 21.56
CA SER A 70 -3.67 27.55 21.74
C SER A 70 -4.37 27.31 20.40
N ARG A 71 -5.66 26.99 20.46
CA ARG A 71 -6.48 26.83 19.25
C ARG A 71 -6.40 28.07 18.34
N ASP A 72 -6.37 29.25 18.95
CA ASP A 72 -6.32 30.53 18.23
C ASP A 72 -4.96 30.74 17.55
N ASP A 73 -3.86 30.38 18.23
CA ASP A 73 -2.50 30.44 17.65
C ASP A 73 -2.32 29.48 16.47
N ALA A 74 -2.98 28.32 16.50
CA ALA A 74 -2.93 27.34 15.41
C ALA A 74 -3.75 27.77 14.18
N HIS A 75 -4.88 28.46 14.39
CA HIS A 75 -5.77 28.91 13.32
C HIS A 75 -5.20 30.09 12.52
N ALA A 76 -4.33 30.91 13.12
CA ALA A 76 -3.76 32.10 12.49
C ALA A 76 -2.57 31.82 11.55
N ARG A 77 -2.19 30.55 11.35
CA ARG A 77 -1.01 30.13 10.57
C ARG A 77 -1.34 29.66 9.16
#